data_AF-A0A5E4AGL0-F1
#
_entry.id   AF-A0A5E4AGL0-F1
#
_cell.length_a   1.000
_cell.length_b   1.000
_cell.length_c   1.000
_cell.angle_alpha   90.00
_cell.angle_beta   90.00
_cell.angle_gamma   90.00
#
_symmetry.space_group_name_H-M   'P 1'
#
loop_
_entity.id
_entity.type
_entity.pdbx_description
1 polymer ?
#
loop_
_entity_poly.entity_id
_entity_poly.type
_entity_poly.pdbx_seq_one_letter_code
_entity_poly.pdbx_strand_id
1 'polypeptide(L)'
;MLLSLEAMRQSPLYSRLLEPAHVQQLASKYHFRGHLGDQDFFTMIGMEHPELFHVLDCTWNRQLCTWWRDHGYSDVFDAYFRCEGHVKIYHGNCNTPIPDD
;
A
#
# COMPACT_ATOMS: atom_id res chain seq x y z
N MET A 1 -6.32 0.46 7.34
CA MET A 1 -5.58 -0.81 7.55
C MET A 1 -6.30 -1.64 8.61
N LEU A 2 -6.32 -2.96 8.49
CA LEU A 2 -6.79 -3.88 9.54
C LEU A 2 -5.56 -4.51 10.22
N LEU A 3 -5.14 -3.96 11.35
CA LEU A 3 -3.94 -4.41 12.07
C LEU A 3 -4.31 -5.47 13.10
N SER A 4 -4.09 -6.75 12.75
CA SER A 4 -4.23 -7.86 13.70
C SER A 4 -3.03 -7.90 14.64
N LEU A 5 -3.11 -7.11 15.73
CA LEU A 5 -1.98 -6.91 16.64
C LEU A 5 -1.50 -8.22 17.28
N GLU A 6 -2.40 -9.17 17.55
CA GLU A 6 -2.04 -10.48 18.07
C GLU A 6 -1.22 -11.28 17.05
N ALA A 7 -1.70 -11.37 15.79
CA ALA A 7 -0.98 -12.07 14.73
C ALA A 7 0.39 -11.42 14.44
N MET A 8 0.46 -10.09 14.45
CA MET A 8 1.72 -9.35 14.27
C MET A 8 2.71 -9.67 15.40
N ARG A 9 2.26 -9.72 16.66
CA ARG A 9 3.12 -10.07 17.82
C ARG A 9 3.57 -11.53 17.79
N GLN A 10 2.71 -12.43 17.33
CA GLN A 10 3.00 -13.87 17.31
C GLN A 10 3.82 -14.30 16.09
N SER A 11 3.92 -13.48 15.04
CA SER A 11 4.65 -13.81 13.81
C SER A 11 6.17 -13.61 13.96
N PRO A 12 6.97 -14.70 13.94
CA PRO A 12 8.43 -14.58 13.96
C PRO A 12 8.99 -14.00 12.66
N LEU A 13 8.24 -14.12 11.55
CA LEU A 13 8.60 -13.51 10.28
C LEU A 13 8.43 -11.99 10.35
N TYR A 14 7.26 -11.51 10.76
CA TYR A 14 6.97 -10.08 10.86
C TYR A 14 7.93 -9.38 11.84
N SER A 15 8.22 -10.01 12.98
CA SER A 15 9.16 -9.47 13.97
C SER A 15 10.57 -9.29 13.40
N ARG A 16 11.08 -10.26 12.62
CA ARG A 16 12.41 -10.16 11.97
C ARG A 16 12.47 -9.05 10.93
N LEU A 17 11.40 -8.83 10.19
CA LEU A 17 11.33 -7.77 9.16
C LEU A 17 11.39 -6.35 9.74
N LEU A 18 11.15 -6.20 11.05
CA LEU A 18 11.31 -4.92 11.77
C LEU A 18 12.76 -4.69 12.25
N GLU A 19 13.63 -5.70 12.20
CA GLU A 19 15.02 -5.55 12.61
C GLU A 19 15.79 -4.69 11.59
N PRO A 20 16.66 -3.76 12.04
CA PRO A 20 17.34 -2.84 11.13
C PRO A 20 18.11 -3.51 9.99
N ALA A 21 18.72 -4.67 10.24
CA ALA A 21 19.48 -5.42 9.24
C ALA A 21 18.58 -5.95 8.11
N HIS A 22 17.39 -6.48 8.45
CA HIS A 22 16.45 -7.00 7.46
C HIS A 22 15.82 -5.86 6.64
N VAL A 23 15.51 -4.73 7.27
CA VAL A 23 15.05 -3.52 6.56
C VAL A 23 16.12 -3.06 5.56
N GLN A 24 17.38 -2.96 5.99
CA GLN A 24 18.48 -2.56 5.13
C GLN A 24 18.68 -3.54 3.97
N GLN A 25 18.61 -4.85 4.24
CA GLN A 25 18.75 -5.90 3.23
C GLN A 25 17.68 -5.79 2.15
N LEU A 26 16.41 -5.67 2.52
CA LEU A 26 15.31 -5.57 1.55
C LEU A 26 15.34 -4.26 0.78
N ALA A 27 15.59 -3.13 1.46
CA ALA A 27 15.72 -1.84 0.78
C ALA A 27 16.86 -1.85 -0.24
N SER A 28 17.98 -2.52 0.08
CA SER A 28 19.10 -2.72 -0.83
C SER A 28 18.74 -3.63 -1.99
N LYS A 29 18.08 -4.77 -1.73
CA LYS A 29 17.65 -5.75 -2.74
C LYS A 29 16.75 -5.14 -3.81
N TYR A 30 15.76 -4.34 -3.39
CA TYR A 30 14.78 -3.75 -4.30
C TYR A 30 15.18 -2.36 -4.82
N HIS A 31 16.38 -1.88 -4.49
CA HIS A 31 16.80 -0.50 -4.74
C HIS A 31 15.75 0.53 -4.30
N PHE A 32 15.04 0.20 -3.22
CA PHE A 32 13.79 0.87 -2.86
C PHE A 32 14.09 2.14 -2.05
N ARG A 33 13.48 3.25 -2.47
CA ARG A 33 13.46 4.52 -1.74
C ARG A 33 12.05 5.08 -1.78
N GLY A 34 11.65 5.73 -0.69
CA GLY A 34 10.31 6.25 -0.54
C GLY A 34 10.24 7.44 0.40
N HIS A 35 9.05 8.01 0.50
CA HIS A 35 8.75 9.20 1.31
C HIS A 35 7.34 9.14 1.93
N LEU A 36 6.69 7.98 1.89
CA LEU A 36 5.32 7.71 2.33
C LEU A 36 5.27 6.87 3.62
N GLY A 37 6.42 6.67 4.27
CA GLY A 37 6.50 6.12 5.63
C GLY A 37 6.11 4.65 5.71
N ASP A 38 5.04 4.36 6.46
CA ASP A 38 4.54 2.99 6.68
C ASP A 38 4.03 2.34 5.40
N GLN A 39 3.40 3.09 4.50
CA GLN A 39 2.96 2.60 3.19
C GLN A 39 4.12 2.01 2.39
N ASP A 40 5.28 2.68 2.41
CA ASP A 40 6.48 2.24 1.72
C ASP A 40 7.04 0.95 2.33
N PHE A 41 7.11 0.89 3.67
CA PHE A 41 7.59 -0.29 4.38
C PHE A 41 6.73 -1.53 4.08
N PHE A 42 5.40 -1.41 4.22
CA PHE A 42 4.50 -2.53 3.97
C PHE A 42 4.49 -2.97 2.50
N THR A 43 4.60 -2.03 1.57
CA THR A 43 4.74 -2.34 0.14
C THR A 43 6.03 -3.14 -0.11
N MET A 44 7.17 -2.68 0.42
CA MET A 44 8.45 -3.33 0.21
C MET A 44 8.48 -4.75 0.78
N ILE A 45 8.03 -4.96 2.03
CA ILE A 45 8.01 -6.32 2.60
C ILE A 45 6.92 -7.19 1.97
N GLY A 46 5.83 -6.61 1.44
CA GLY A 46 4.79 -7.34 0.71
C GLY A 46 5.25 -7.87 -0.65
N MET A 47 6.26 -7.25 -1.26
CA MET A 47 6.92 -7.79 -2.45
C MET A 47 7.73 -9.06 -2.15
N GLU A 48 8.26 -9.19 -0.93
CA GLU A 48 9.01 -10.38 -0.50
C GLU A 48 8.10 -11.45 0.10
N HIS A 49 7.12 -11.02 0.92
CA HIS A 49 6.29 -11.86 1.77
C HIS A 49 4.81 -11.49 1.63
N PRO A 50 4.17 -11.77 0.48
CA PRO A 50 2.75 -11.46 0.28
C PRO A 50 1.83 -12.19 1.27
N GLU A 51 2.26 -13.32 1.84
CA GLU A 51 1.53 -14.10 2.83
C GLU A 51 1.25 -13.36 4.15
N LEU A 52 1.96 -12.25 4.42
CA LEU A 52 1.72 -11.41 5.59
C LEU A 52 0.47 -10.52 5.44
N PHE A 53 -0.07 -10.39 4.23
CA PHE A 53 -1.09 -9.40 3.92
C PHE A 53 -2.37 -10.03 3.40
N HIS A 54 -3.48 -9.72 4.08
CA HIS A 54 -4.79 -9.83 3.48
C HIS A 54 -5.08 -8.58 2.66
N VAL A 55 -5.10 -8.72 1.33
CA VAL A 55 -5.43 -7.61 0.42
C VAL A 55 -6.93 -7.35 0.48
N LEU A 56 -7.31 -6.17 0.95
CA LEU A 56 -8.71 -5.73 0.96
C LEU A 56 -9.18 -5.43 -0.46
N ASP A 57 -10.44 -5.72 -0.73
CA ASP A 57 -11.10 -5.25 -1.95
C ASP A 57 -11.01 -3.73 -2.07
N CYS A 58 -10.78 -3.22 -3.28
CA CYS A 58 -10.53 -1.80 -3.53
C CYS A 58 -11.69 -0.91 -3.06
N THR A 59 -12.92 -1.43 -2.96
CA THR A 59 -14.09 -0.67 -2.49
C THR A 59 -14.00 -0.26 -1.01
N TRP A 60 -13.12 -0.89 -0.22
CA TRP A 60 -12.84 -0.51 1.17
C TRP A 60 -11.83 0.63 1.32
N ASN A 61 -11.18 1.05 0.24
CA ASN A 61 -10.27 2.18 0.21
C ASN A 61 -10.18 2.73 -1.22
N ARG A 62 -11.30 3.26 -1.75
CA ARG A 62 -11.33 3.83 -3.10
C ARG A 62 -10.52 5.13 -3.09
N GLN A 63 -9.23 5.02 -3.41
CA GLN A 63 -8.29 6.14 -3.52
C GLN A 63 -8.62 7.02 -4.72
N LEU A 64 -8.73 8.35 -4.53
CA LEU A 64 -9.18 9.28 -5.58
C LEU A 64 -8.03 10.03 -6.26
N CYS A 65 -6.82 10.00 -5.71
CA CYS A 65 -5.69 10.72 -6.27
C CYS A 65 -5.34 10.27 -7.70
N THR A 66 -5.25 11.24 -8.62
CA THR A 66 -4.81 11.00 -10.01
C THR A 66 -3.46 11.62 -10.33
N TRP A 67 -2.70 12.10 -9.33
CA TRP A 67 -1.45 12.83 -9.55
C TRP A 67 -0.50 12.09 -10.51
N TRP A 68 -0.30 10.78 -10.32
CA TRP A 68 0.60 9.98 -11.17
C TRP A 68 0.17 9.85 -12.63
N ARG A 69 -1.14 9.95 -12.94
CA ARG A 69 -1.63 9.96 -14.33
C ARG A 69 -0.95 11.07 -15.12
N ASP A 70 -0.84 12.23 -14.50
CA ASP A 70 -0.36 13.47 -15.14
C ASP A 70 1.18 13.63 -15.02
N HIS A 71 1.88 12.61 -14.49
CA HIS A 71 3.33 12.59 -14.25
C HIS A 71 4.04 11.39 -14.92
N GLY A 72 3.58 11.01 -16.12
CA GLY A 72 4.30 10.07 -16.99
C GLY A 72 3.75 8.65 -17.06
N TYR A 73 2.60 8.38 -16.45
CA TYR A 73 1.98 7.04 -16.43
C TYR A 73 0.57 7.01 -17.03
N SER A 74 0.23 7.98 -17.89
CA SER A 74 -1.13 8.12 -18.44
C SER A 74 -1.59 6.89 -19.23
N ASP A 75 -0.67 6.19 -19.88
CA ASP A 75 -0.89 5.00 -20.70
C ASP A 75 -1.33 3.78 -19.89
N VAL A 76 -0.86 3.65 -18.66
CA VAL A 76 -1.17 2.50 -17.78
C VAL A 76 -2.08 2.86 -16.60
N PHE A 77 -2.33 4.15 -16.35
CA PHE A 77 -3.01 4.64 -15.15
C PHE A 77 -4.33 3.93 -14.86
N ASP A 78 -5.18 3.78 -15.89
CA ASP A 78 -6.52 3.21 -15.72
C ASP A 78 -6.47 1.74 -15.27
N ALA A 79 -5.42 0.99 -15.62
CA ALA A 79 -5.24 -0.39 -15.16
C ALA A 79 -4.97 -0.49 -13.64
N TYR A 80 -4.35 0.54 -13.05
CA TYR A 80 -4.12 0.62 -11.60
C TYR A 80 -5.31 1.28 -10.87
N PHE A 81 -5.98 2.22 -11.52
CA PHE A 81 -7.01 3.05 -10.89
C PHE A 81 -8.42 2.45 -10.93
N ARG A 82 -8.65 1.46 -11.81
CA ARG A 82 -9.95 0.80 -11.96
C ARG A 82 -10.36 0.12 -10.65
N CYS A 83 -11.50 0.53 -10.13
CA CYS A 83 -12.17 -0.08 -8.99
C CYS A 83 -13.68 -0.05 -9.22
N GLU A 84 -14.32 -1.21 -9.21
CA GLU A 84 -15.75 -1.38 -9.49
C GLU A 84 -16.47 -2.04 -8.32
N GLY A 85 -17.79 -1.85 -8.26
CA GLY A 85 -18.64 -2.36 -7.18
C GLY A 85 -19.11 -1.28 -6.22
N HIS A 86 -19.88 -1.69 -5.21
CA HIS A 86 -20.39 -0.75 -4.21
C HIS A 86 -19.27 -0.28 -3.29
N VAL A 87 -18.87 0.99 -3.48
CA VAL A 87 -17.85 1.68 -2.69
C VAL A 87 -18.32 1.83 -1.25
N LYS A 88 -17.46 1.46 -0.31
CA LYS A 88 -17.73 1.51 1.13
C LYS A 88 -17.02 2.69 1.78
N ILE A 89 -15.81 3.01 1.29
CA ILE A 89 -15.01 4.13 1.77
C ILE A 89 -14.33 4.82 0.59
N TYR A 90 -14.61 6.12 0.43
CA TYR A 90 -13.82 7.01 -0.43
C TYR A 90 -12.62 7.57 0.32
N HIS A 91 -11.49 7.69 -0.37
CA HIS A 91 -10.27 8.26 0.18
C HIS A 91 -9.75 9.38 -0.74
N GLY A 92 -10.02 10.62 -0.35
CA GLY A 92 -9.55 11.85 -0.99
C GLY A 92 -8.06 12.13 -0.77
N ASN A 93 -7.19 11.16 -1.06
CA ASN A 93 -5.75 11.32 -0.90
C ASN A 93 -5.18 12.39 -1.86
N CYS A 94 -3.98 12.90 -1.55
CA CYS A 94 -3.33 14.01 -2.25
C CYS A 94 -4.18 15.29 -2.37
N ASN A 95 -5.01 15.56 -1.36
CA ASN A 95 -5.96 16.68 -1.32
C ASN A 95 -7.04 16.63 -2.41
N THR A 96 -7.37 15.43 -2.92
CA THR A 96 -8.43 15.27 -3.91
C THR A 96 -9.79 15.46 -3.27
N PRO A 97 -10.66 16.36 -3.77
CA PRO A 97 -12.03 16.48 -3.29
C PRO A 97 -12.78 15.15 -3.40
N ILE A 98 -13.50 14.78 -2.35
CA ILE A 98 -14.40 13.62 -2.40
C ILE A 98 -15.70 14.10 -3.06
N PRO A 99 -16.25 13.40 -4.06
CA PRO A 99 -17.54 13.75 -4.65
C PRO A 99 -18.65 13.73 -3.58
N ASP A 100 -19.52 14.72 -3.63
CA ASP A 100 -20.82 14.63 -2.97
C ASP A 100 -21.72 13.65 -3.77
N ASP A 101 -22.68 13.02 -3.08
CA ASP A 101 -23.65 12.08 -3.70
C ASP A 101 -24.44 12.70 -4.86
#